data_AF-A0A2Y9A2V2-F1
#
_entry.id   AF-A0A2Y9A2V2-F1
#
_cell.length_a   1.000
_cell.length_b   1.000
_cell.length_c   1.000
_cell.angle_alpha   90.00
_cell.angle_beta   90.00
_cell.angle_gamma   90.00
#
_symmetry.space_group_name_H-M   'P 1'
#
loop_
_entity.id
_entity.type
_entity.pdbx_description
1 polymer ?
#
loop_
_entity_poly.entity_id
_entity_poly.type
_entity_poly.pdbx_seq_one_letter_code
_entity_poly.pdbx_strand_id
1 'polypeptide(L)' 'MDRAHAFLAAFRDHPASVDETYFGHMRFALGFAGALFLAGGAALVHAFIPPLFETTASRKVRALHARIHNRH' A
#
# COMPACT_ATOMS: atom_id res chain seq x y z
N MET A 1 15.19 -6.36 -28.05
CA MET A 1 15.25 -5.63 -26.77
C MET A 1 15.07 -6.65 -25.66
N ASP A 2 16.06 -6.74 -24.77
CA ASP A 2 16.07 -7.68 -23.64
C ASP A 2 14.92 -7.37 -22.65
N ARG A 3 14.20 -8.40 -22.21
CA ARG A 3 13.12 -8.29 -21.22
C ARG A 3 13.60 -7.73 -19.88
N ALA A 4 14.86 -7.97 -19.51
CA ALA A 4 15.47 -7.38 -18.31
C ALA A 4 15.65 -5.86 -18.47
N HIS A 5 16.06 -5.37 -19.64
CA HIS A 5 16.14 -3.92 -19.90
C HIS A 5 14.77 -3.24 -19.86
N ALA A 6 13.73 -3.87 -20.40
CA ALA A 6 12.36 -3.34 -20.34
C ALA A 6 11.83 -3.29 -18.89
N PHE A 7 12.14 -4.31 -18.08
CA PHE A 7 11.77 -4.35 -16.66
C PHE A 7 12.46 -3.24 -15.86
N LEU A 8 13.77 -3.05 -16.06
CA LEU A 8 14.54 -2.01 -15.37
C LEU A 8 14.13 -0.58 -15.80
N ALA A 9 13.70 -0.39 -17.04
CA ALA A 9 13.16 0.88 -17.53
C ALA A 9 11.83 1.24 -16.82
N ALA A 10 10.95 0.27 -16.57
CA ALA A 10 9.68 0.50 -15.89
C ALA A 10 9.83 1.05 -14.45
N PHE A 11 10.90 0.67 -13.73
CA PHE A 11 11.22 1.25 -12.41
C PHE A 11 11.67 2.71 -12.48
N ARG A 12 12.22 3.13 -13.61
CA ARG A 12 12.76 4.48 -13.83
C ARG A 12 11.72 5.42 -14.43
N ASP A 13 10.85 4.90 -15.30
CA ASP A 13 9.82 5.68 -16.00
C ASP A 13 8.54 5.88 -15.16
N HIS A 14 8.23 5.00 -14.20
CA HIS A 14 7.08 5.20 -13.30
C HIS A 14 7.16 6.45 -12.40
N PRO A 15 8.30 6.82 -11.78
CA PRO A 15 8.40 8.07 -11.02
C PRO A 15 8.36 9.33 -11.91
N ALA A 16 8.72 9.23 -13.20
CA ALA A 16 8.70 10.36 -14.12
C ALA A 16 7.29 10.78 -14.55
N SER A 17 6.27 9.91 -14.41
CA SER A 17 4.89 10.20 -14.80
C SER A 17 4.05 10.91 -13.73
N VAL A 18 4.61 11.22 -12.56
CA VAL A 18 3.87 11.80 -11.41
C VAL A 18 4.61 12.92 -10.66
N ASP A 19 5.72 13.46 -11.19
CA ASP A 19 6.53 14.50 -10.52
C ASP A 19 6.96 14.17 -9.06
N GLU A 20 6.98 12.89 -8.70
CA GLU A 20 7.42 12.43 -7.39
C GLU A 20 8.81 11.80 -7.47
N THR A 21 9.65 12.12 -6.49
CA THR A 21 10.92 11.38 -6.31
C THR A 21 10.62 9.90 -6.10
N TYR A 22 11.40 9.01 -6.72
CA TYR A 22 11.27 7.55 -6.55
C TYR A 22 11.21 7.15 -5.06
N PHE A 23 12.03 7.78 -4.22
CA PHE A 23 12.04 7.57 -2.78
C PHE A 23 10.77 8.04 -2.08
N GLY A 24 10.14 9.13 -2.55
CA GLY A 24 8.86 9.61 -2.07
C GLY A 24 7.74 8.60 -2.35
N HIS A 25 7.66 8.13 -3.59
CA HIS A 25 6.70 7.11 -4.01
C HIS A 25 6.92 5.78 -3.25
N MET A 26 8.16 5.31 -3.17
CA MET A 26 8.52 4.09 -2.46
C MET A 26 8.13 4.17 -0.97
N ARG A 27 8.43 5.27 -0.29
CA ARG A 27 8.06 5.46 1.12
C ARG A 27 6.54 5.46 1.32
N PHE A 28 5.79 6.12 0.43
CA PHE A 28 4.33 6.09 0.46
C PHE A 28 3.81 4.66 0.27
N ALA A 29 4.25 3.98 -0.78
CA ALA A 29 3.82 2.63 -1.13
C ALA A 29 4.13 1.61 -0.02
N LEU A 30 5.34 1.64 0.54
CA LEU A 30 5.73 0.76 1.66
C LEU A 30 4.89 1.05 2.91
N GLY A 31 4.66 2.33 3.25
CA GLY A 31 3.80 2.71 4.37
C GLY A 31 2.34 2.30 4.17
N PHE A 32 1.83 2.38 2.94
CA PHE A 32 0.49 1.93 2.58
C PHE A 32 0.37 0.41 2.69
N ALA A 33 1.33 -0.34 2.12
CA ALA A 33 1.37 -1.80 2.17
C ALA A 33 1.45 -2.32 3.60
N GLY A 34 2.31 -1.73 4.44
CA GLY A 34 2.41 -2.09 5.86
C GLY A 34 1.08 -1.92 6.61
N ALA A 35 0.39 -0.81 6.40
CA ALA A 35 -0.93 -0.59 7.01
C ALA A 35 -2.00 -1.57 6.50
N LEU A 36 -1.93 -1.98 5.23
CA LEU A 36 -2.82 -2.99 4.65
C LEU A 36 -2.57 -4.37 5.26
N PHE A 37 -1.30 -4.78 5.44
CA PHE A 37 -0.96 -6.01 6.14
C PHE A 37 -1.44 -6.02 7.59
N LEU A 38 -1.34 -4.89 8.30
CA LEU A 38 -1.90 -4.76 9.64
C LEU A 38 -3.42 -4.92 9.65
N ALA A 39 -4.13 -4.34 8.67
CA ALA A 39 -5.57 -4.49 8.53
C ALA A 39 -5.97 -5.96 8.27
N GLY A 40 -5.26 -6.61 7.34
CA GLY A 40 -5.48 -8.03 7.02
C GLY A 40 -5.15 -8.95 8.19
N GLY A 41 -4.04 -8.72 8.89
CA GLY A 41 -3.66 -9.48 10.08
C GLY A 41 -4.67 -9.32 11.22
N ALA A 42 -5.19 -8.10 11.44
CA ALA A 42 -6.25 -7.86 12.41
C ALA A 42 -7.54 -8.64 12.06
N ALA A 43 -7.96 -8.61 10.78
CA ALA A 43 -9.11 -9.39 10.32
C ALA A 43 -8.89 -10.90 10.45
N LEU A 44 -7.68 -11.37 10.17
CA LEU A 44 -7.31 -12.77 10.31
C LEU A 44 -7.40 -13.24 11.76
N VAL A 45 -6.80 -12.50 12.70
CA VAL A 45 -6.89 -12.84 14.13
C VAL A 45 -8.35 -12.81 14.59
N HIS A 46 -9.13 -11.80 14.17
CA HIS A 46 -10.55 -11.71 14.49
C HIS A 46 -11.36 -12.92 13.99
N ALA A 47 -11.01 -13.48 12.82
CA ALA A 47 -11.69 -14.67 12.28
C ALA A 47 -11.53 -15.91 13.18
N PHE A 48 -10.43 -16.02 13.93
CA PHE A 48 -10.21 -17.11 14.88
C PHE A 48 -10.62 -16.74 16.32
N ILE A 49 -10.53 -15.46 16.68
CA ILE A 49 -10.81 -14.95 18.03
C ILE A 49 -11.70 -13.68 17.89
N PRO A 50 -13.03 -13.85 17.77
CA PRO A 50 -13.96 -12.75 17.49
C PRO A 50 -13.89 -11.52 18.41
N PRO A 51 -13.66 -11.61 19.73
CA PRO A 51 -13.60 -10.40 20.55
C PRO A 51 -12.34 -9.54 20.32
N LEU A 52 -11.34 -10.07 19.61
CA LEU A 52 -10.12 -9.31 19.30
C LEU A 52 -10.28 -8.53 17.99
N PHE A 53 -9.76 -7.29 17.99
CA PHE A 53 -9.63 -6.45 16.80
C PHE A 53 -10.91 -6.13 16.01
N GLU A 54 -12.08 -6.25 16.64
CA GLU A 54 -13.43 -6.10 16.04
C GLU A 54 -13.57 -4.94 15.04
N THR A 55 -12.97 -3.79 15.36
CA THR A 55 -13.06 -2.56 14.55
C THR A 55 -11.73 -2.13 13.94
N THR A 56 -10.64 -2.87 14.17
CA THR A 56 -9.29 -2.45 13.76
C THR A 56 -9.13 -2.54 12.25
N ALA A 57 -9.51 -3.67 11.65
CA ALA A 57 -9.40 -3.87 10.20
C ALA A 57 -10.22 -2.83 9.42
N SER A 58 -11.48 -2.64 9.81
CA SER A 58 -12.39 -1.69 9.14
C SER A 58 -11.91 -0.24 9.25
N ARG A 59 -11.44 0.20 10.43
CA ARG A 59 -10.84 1.54 10.59
C ARG A 59 -9.61 1.73 9.70
N LYS A 60 -8.71 0.74 9.64
CA LYS A 60 -7.49 0.83 8.83
C LYS A 60 -7.81 0.90 7.33
N VAL A 61 -8.73 0.07 6.84
CA VAL A 61 -9.15 0.09 5.43
C VAL A 61 -9.80 1.42 5.06
N ARG A 62 -10.68 1.97 5.92
CA ARG A 62 -11.28 3.30 5.68
C ARG A 62 -10.24 4.41 5.62
N ALA A 63 -9.28 4.40 6.53
CA ALA A 63 -8.18 5.36 6.54
C ALA A 63 -7.29 5.23 5.30
N LEU A 64 -6.99 4.00 4.87
CA LEU A 64 -6.24 3.73 3.64
C LEU A 64 -6.99 4.22 2.42
N HIS A 65 -8.28 3.91 2.30
CA HIS A 65 -9.14 4.38 1.22
C HIS A 65 -9.16 5.91 1.11
N ALA A 66 -9.36 6.62 2.23
CA ALA A 66 -9.30 8.08 2.26
C ALA A 66 -7.93 8.61 1.82
N ARG A 67 -6.84 7.93 2.21
CA ARG A 67 -5.47 8.33 1.86
C ARG A 67 -5.15 8.22 0.37
N ILE A 68 -5.67 7.19 -0.32
CA ILE A 68 -5.50 7.06 -1.78
C ILE A 68 -6.45 8.01 -2.52
N HIS A 69 -7.68 8.17 -2.04
CA HIS A 69 -8.66 9.08 -2.64
C HIS A 69 -8.24 10.56 -2.55
N ASN A 70 -7.49 10.95 -1.53
CA ASN A 70 -6.99 12.33 -1.39
C ASN A 70 -5.65 12.56 -2.12
N ARG A 71 -5.10 11.55 -2.80
CA ARG A 71 -3.80 11.63 -3.49
C ARG A 71 -3.95 11.86 -5.00
N HIS A 72 -5.13 11.60 -5.56
CA HIS A 72 -5.50 11.76 -6.97
C HIS A 72 -6.97 12.16 -7.07
#